data_AF-A0AAD6QIZ3-F1
#
_entry.id   AF-A0AAD6QIZ3-F1
#
_cell.length_a   1.000
_cell.length_b   1.000
_cell.length_c   1.000
_cell.angle_alpha   90.00
_cell.angle_beta   90.00
_cell.angle_gamma   90.00
#
_symmetry.space_group_name_H-M   'P 1'
#
loop_
_entity.id
_entity.type
_entity.pdbx_description
1 polymer ?
#
loop_
_entity_poly.entity_id
_entity_poly.type
_entity_poly.pdbx_seq_one_letter_code
_entity_poly.pdbx_strand_id
1 'polypeptide(L)'
;MVQGQNAIRFNARDPTGRVWEFKLCTRNHGRYRKPVIRGDWLDYVREKGLTVNDSIILTMVEDAENGVSYNIRVEPNTELAI
;
A
#
# COMPACT_ATOMS: atom_id res chain seq x y z
N MET A 1 -0.88 0.66 -30.71
CA MET A 1 -1.66 0.60 -29.46
C MET A 1 -0.68 0.54 -28.31
N VAL A 2 -0.60 1.58 -27.46
CA VAL A 2 0.26 1.54 -26.27
C VAL A 2 -0.37 0.56 -25.29
N GLN A 3 0.32 -0.53 -25.00
CA GLN A 3 -0.13 -1.51 -24.01
C GLN A 3 -0.08 -0.84 -22.64
N GLY A 4 -1.25 -0.42 -22.13
CA GLY A 4 -1.34 0.19 -20.81
C GLY A 4 -0.79 -0.74 -19.72
N GLN A 5 0.03 -0.22 -18.82
CA GLN A 5 0.52 -0.97 -17.66
C GLN A 5 -0.68 -1.34 -16.77
N ASN A 6 -0.97 -2.64 -16.64
CA ASN A 6 -2.04 -3.14 -15.78
C ASN A 6 -1.58 -3.26 -14.30
N ALA A 7 -0.28 -3.10 -14.05
CA ALA A 7 0.30 -3.21 -12.72
C ALA A 7 1.49 -2.28 -12.54
N ILE A 8 1.64 -1.77 -11.33
CA ILE A 8 2.78 -0.99 -10.85
C ILE A 8 3.29 -1.66 -9.57
N ARG A 9 4.60 -1.83 -9.47
CA ARG A 9 5.27 -2.22 -8.22
C ARG A 9 5.83 -0.98 -7.56
N PHE A 10 5.73 -0.89 -6.24
CA PHE A 10 6.26 0.22 -5.48
C PHE A 10 6.70 -0.26 -4.09
N ASN A 11 7.80 0.31 -3.62
CA ASN A 11 8.35 0.02 -2.30
C ASN A 11 7.86 1.09 -1.33
N ALA A 12 7.18 0.69 -0.26
CA ALA A 12 6.72 1.60 0.78
C ALA A 12 7.48 1.34 2.08
N ARG A 13 8.03 2.41 2.67
CA ARG A 13 8.68 2.36 3.97
C ARG A 13 7.67 2.59 5.09
N ASP A 14 7.73 1.79 6.15
CA ASP A 14 6.92 2.00 7.34
C ASP A 14 7.64 2.83 8.42
N PRO A 15 6.96 3.24 9.51
CA PRO A 15 7.57 4.06 10.56
C PRO A 15 8.75 3.39 11.28
N THR A 16 8.91 2.07 11.19
CA THR A 16 10.06 1.34 11.75
C THR A 16 11.28 1.33 10.82
N GLY A 17 11.13 1.89 9.61
CA GLY A 17 12.15 1.90 8.57
C GLY A 17 12.12 0.66 7.67
N ARG A 18 11.30 -0.35 7.97
CA ARG A 18 11.14 -1.54 7.13
C ARG A 18 10.50 -1.18 5.80
N VAL A 19 11.02 -1.77 4.73
CA VAL A 19 10.52 -1.60 3.36
C VAL A 19 9.66 -2.80 2.97
N TRP A 20 8.51 -2.52 2.39
CA TRP A 20 7.53 -3.50 1.92
C TRP A 20 7.37 -3.39 0.39
N GLU A 21 7.50 -4.50 -0.34
CA GLU A 21 7.33 -4.53 -1.80
C GLU A 21 5.86 -4.80 -2.14
N PHE A 22 5.15 -3.73 -2.54
CA PHE A 22 3.75 -3.83 -2.94
C PHE A 22 3.59 -3.82 -4.46
N LYS A 23 2.47 -4.40 -4.89
CA LYS A 23 2.02 -4.36 -6.28
C LYS A 23 0.58 -3.88 -6.35
N LEU A 24 0.35 -2.71 -6.94
CA LEU A 24 -0.99 -2.26 -7.32
C LEU A 24 -1.31 -2.79 -8.72
N CYS A 25 -2.38 -3.55 -8.87
CA CYS A 25 -2.78 -4.07 -10.18
C CYS A 25 -4.28 -4.14 -10.35
N THR A 26 -4.75 -4.16 -11.60
CA THR A 26 -6.17 -4.40 -11.89
C THR A 26 -6.43 -5.90 -11.92
N ARG A 27 -7.37 -6.37 -11.11
CA ARG A 27 -7.81 -7.76 -11.14
C ARG A 27 -8.43 -8.06 -12.51
N ASN A 28 -7.89 -9.07 -13.19
CA ASN A 28 -8.26 -9.49 -14.54
C ASN A 28 -9.27 -10.65 -14.61
N HIS A 29 -9.79 -11.08 -13.46
CA HIS A 29 -10.77 -12.16 -13.35
C HIS A 29 -12.01 -11.70 -12.56
N GLY A 30 -13.14 -12.35 -12.82
CA GLY A 30 -14.45 -12.02 -12.27
C GLY A 30 -15.21 -10.97 -13.07
N ARG A 31 -16.44 -10.64 -12.63
CA ARG A 31 -17.36 -9.73 -13.32
C ARG A 31 -16.84 -8.28 -13.43
N TYR A 32 -16.01 -7.85 -12.49
CA TYR A 32 -15.56 -6.46 -12.38
C TYR A 32 -14.04 -6.34 -12.27
N ARG A 33 -13.47 -5.44 -13.07
CA ARG A 33 -12.08 -4.98 -12.96
C ARG A 33 -11.95 -4.06 -11.75
N LYS A 34 -11.33 -4.55 -10.68
CA LYS A 34 -11.09 -3.78 -9.46
C LYS A 34 -9.58 -3.65 -9.19
N PRO A 35 -9.10 -2.50 -8.72
CA PRO A 35 -7.73 -2.38 -8.24
C PRO A 35 -7.54 -3.26 -7.00
N VAL A 36 -6.37 -3.88 -6.87
CA VAL A 36 -5.97 -4.69 -5.72
C VAL A 36 -4.50 -4.45 -5.39
N ILE A 37 -4.18 -4.39 -4.09
CA ILE A 37 -2.80 -4.43 -3.60
C ILE A 37 -2.41 -5.91 -3.41
N ARG A 38 -1.25 -6.28 -3.92
CA ARG A 38 -0.59 -7.60 -3.77
C ARG A 38 0.88 -7.38 -3.38
N GLY A 39 1.69 -8.44 -3.48
CA GLY A 39 3.06 -8.44 -2.97
C GLY A 39 3.01 -8.74 -1.47
N ASP A 40 3.76 -7.98 -0.68
CA ASP A 40 3.86 -8.19 0.77
C ASP A 40 2.61 -7.77 1.55
N TRP A 41 1.50 -7.44 0.87
CA TRP A 41 0.27 -6.95 1.50
C TRP A 41 -0.22 -7.84 2.65
N LEU A 42 -0.27 -9.16 2.43
CA LEU A 42 -0.76 -10.09 3.43
C LEU A 42 0.19 -10.19 4.64
N ASP A 43 1.50 -10.10 4.40
CA ASP A 43 2.50 -10.15 5.46
C ASP A 43 2.52 -8.84 6.26
N TYR A 44 2.33 -7.70 5.60
CA TYR A 44 2.12 -6.41 6.26
C TYR A 44 0.90 -6.44 7.18
N VAL A 45 -0.25 -6.92 6.69
CA VAL A 45 -1.49 -7.06 7.46
C VAL A 45 -1.27 -7.94 8.70
N ARG A 46 -0.60 -9.09 8.53
CA ARG A 46 -0.32 -10.01 9.64
C ARG A 46 0.62 -9.40 10.67
N GLU A 47 1.70 -8.77 10.22
CA GLU A 47 2.72 -8.21 11.11
C GLU A 47 2.20 -6.99 11.87
N LYS A 48 1.41 -6.12 11.23
CA LYS A 48 0.82 -4.96 11.89
C LYS A 48 -0.46 -5.28 12.65
N GLY A 49 -0.92 -6.54 12.61
CA GLY A 49 -2.12 -7.00 13.32
C GLY A 49 -3.40 -6.35 12.83
N LEU A 50 -3.49 -5.99 11.55
CA LEU A 50 -4.63 -5.25 11.01
C LEU A 50 -5.88 -6.12 10.95
N THR A 51 -6.99 -5.52 11.33
CA THR A 51 -8.33 -6.09 11.38
C THR A 51 -9.29 -5.26 10.52
N VAL A 52 -10.52 -5.75 10.38
CA VAL A 52 -11.57 -5.02 9.66
C VAL A 52 -11.84 -3.70 10.39
N ASN A 53 -11.93 -2.61 9.62
CA ASN A 53 -12.09 -1.22 10.07
C ASN A 53 -10.80 -0.50 10.49
N ASP A 54 -9.64 -1.16 10.48
CA ASP A 54 -8.38 -0.43 10.59
C ASP A 54 -8.09 0.36 9.31
N SER A 55 -7.61 1.59 9.48
CA SER A 55 -7.21 2.47 8.39
C SER A 55 -5.72 2.42 8.16
N ILE A 56 -5.32 2.43 6.88
CA ILE A 56 -3.93 2.63 6.49
C ILE A 56 -3.80 3.91 5.65
N ILE A 57 -2.66 4.57 5.78
CA ILE A 57 -2.31 5.74 5.00
C ILE A 57 -1.09 5.39 4.14
N LEU A 58 -1.27 5.51 2.83
CA LEU A 58 -0.20 5.46 1.83
C LEU A 58 0.11 6.87 1.37
N THR A 59 1.37 7.29 1.51
CA THR A 59 1.81 8.64 1.11
C THR A 59 2.91 8.52 0.06
N MET A 60 2.81 9.32 -1.00
CA MET A 60 3.89 9.57 -1.95
C MET A 60 4.57 10.89 -1.58
N VAL A 61 5.89 10.90 -1.51
CA VAL A 61 6.70 12.10 -1.30
C VAL A 61 7.63 12.24 -2.50
N GLU A 62 7.62 13.42 -3.12
CA GLU A 62 8.52 13.77 -4.22
C GLU A 62 9.53 14.78 -3.71
N ASP A 63 10.80 14.44 -3.81
CA ASP A 63 11.94 15.25 -3.38
C ASP A 63 12.83 15.57 -4.58
N ALA A 64 13.30 16.82 -4.66
CA ALA A 64 14.07 17.28 -5.82
C ALA A 64 15.42 16.57 -5.96
N GLU A 65 16.02 16.10 -4.86
CA GLU A 65 17.31 15.41 -4.86
C GLU A 65 17.14 13.88 -4.91
N ASN A 66 16.15 13.35 -4.20
CA ASN A 66 15.98 11.91 -3.97
C ASN A 66 14.88 11.26 -4.82
N GLY A 67 14.13 12.06 -5.60
CA GLY A 67 13.03 11.59 -6.43
C GLY A 67 11.79 11.17 -5.64
N VAL A 68 11.04 10.20 -6.17
CA VAL A 68 9.78 9.74 -5.57
C VAL A 68 10.04 8.63 -4.55
N SER A 69 9.45 8.77 -3.37
CA SER A 69 9.42 7.75 -2.32
C SER A 69 8.00 7.50 -1.83
N TYR A 70 7.73 6.30 -1.33
CA TYR A 70 6.43 5.94 -0.76
C TYR A 70 6.57 5.52 0.70
N ASN A 71 5.58 5.89 1.50
CA ASN A 71 5.48 5.49 2.91
C ASN A 71 4.12 4.85 3.17
N ILE A 72 4.08 3.90 4.11
CA ILE A 72 2.86 3.27 4.59
C ILE A 72 2.81 3.34 6.12
N ARG A 73 1.67 3.70 6.69
CA ARG A 73 1.44 3.61 8.13
C ARG A 73 0.02 3.19 8.45
N VAL A 74 -0.16 2.61 9.63
CA VAL A 74 -1.47 2.41 10.23
C VAL A 74 -1.92 3.74 10.81
N GLU A 75 -3.16 4.13 10.56
CA GLU A 75 -3.78 5.25 11.25
C GLU A 75 -4.24 4.76 12.62
N PRO A 76 -3.80 5.37 13.73
CA PRO A 76 -4.28 5.00 15.05
C PRO A 76 -5.79 5.22 15.12
N ASN A 77 -6.56 4.21 15.55
CA ASN A 77 -7.99 4.39 15.79
C ASN A 77 -8.18 5.34 16.99
N THR A 78 -8.53 6.59 16.71
CA THR A 78 -8.71 7.64 17.74
C THR A 78 -10.01 7.47 18.54
N GLU A 79 -10.88 6.51 18.22
CA GLU A 79 -12.18 6.32 18.90
C GLU A 79 -12.11 5.54 20.22
N LEU A 80 -10.96 4.95 20.58
CA LEU A 80 -10.79 4.17 21.82
C LEU A 80 -9.89 4.85 22.87
N ALA A 81 -9.50 6.10 22.65
CA ALA A 81 -8.77 6.90 23.63
C ALA A 81 -9.75 7.68 24.53
N ILE A 82 -10.49 6.97 25.38
CA ILE A 82 -11.29 7.56 26.48
C ILE A 82 -11.02 6.78 27.76
#